data_AF-A0A6F8TT01-F1
#
_entry.id   AF-A0A6F8TT01-F1
#
_cell.length_a   1.000
_cell.length_b   1.000
_cell.length_c   1.000
_cell.angle_alpha   90.00
_cell.angle_beta   90.00
_cell.angle_gamma   90.00
#
_symmetry.space_group_name_H-M   'P 1'
#
loop_
_entity.id
_entity.type
_entity.pdbx_description
1 polymer ?
#
loop_
_entity_poly.entity_id
_entity_poly.type
_entity_poly.pdbx_seq_one_letter_code
_entity_poly.pdbx_strand_id
1 'polypeptide(L)'
;MRSWGERLVPEVEWFYFDEEIEGIGAMEETASLDYLRDVPLDIRTSYCTWAISERARFFTKMEPESFAVLQQELKDQILKKQWELGRGLVFKKDELYEWLGTERLDTPVTILDSGEEVILLHRLLWESLPKRAQHSFLLNYCAMWIKDRSRKATMSEEDVNEIFLATPHLRDMIDAFPLENGPNCLAAVATALSGNRTYKDQWMMSVEFMGILHNEGYHSTDSKHPRRGDVLVWYTQDRTAVHAAYVLTPDYVFNKHGQTMFNPWQLLSVEEVLSAWNQPDLVCVIYRKKSRGT
;
A
#
# COMPACT_ATOMS: atom_id res chain seq x y z
N MET A 1 0.78 12.89 -7.55
CA MET A 1 1.57 12.45 -8.74
C MET A 1 3.05 12.77 -8.59
N ARG A 2 3.49 14.05 -8.58
CA ARG A 2 4.93 14.37 -8.39
C ARG A 2 5.49 13.78 -7.08
N SER A 3 4.80 13.99 -5.97
CA SER A 3 5.17 13.42 -4.66
C SER A 3 5.23 11.89 -4.65
N TRP A 4 4.43 11.22 -5.48
CA TRP A 4 4.42 9.76 -5.58
C TRP A 4 5.65 9.25 -6.30
N GLY A 5 6.08 9.93 -7.38
CA GLY A 5 7.29 9.56 -8.10
C GLY A 5 8.55 9.66 -7.23
N GLU A 6 8.63 10.70 -6.40
CA GLU A 6 9.76 10.94 -5.49
C GLU A 6 9.87 9.86 -4.40
N ARG A 7 8.74 9.27 -4.01
CA ARG A 7 8.63 8.24 -2.95
C ARG A 7 8.65 6.81 -3.45
N LEU A 8 8.09 6.55 -4.65
CA LEU A 8 8.02 5.21 -5.22
C LEU A 8 9.39 4.71 -5.63
N VAL A 9 10.19 5.55 -6.29
CA VAL A 9 11.57 5.19 -6.60
C VAL A 9 12.41 5.74 -5.45
N PRO A 10 13.21 4.92 -4.75
CA PRO A 10 13.91 5.34 -3.54
C PRO A 10 15.12 6.22 -3.86
N GLU A 11 15.60 7.01 -2.89
CA GLU A 11 16.85 7.79 -3.06
C GLU A 11 18.09 6.90 -3.04
N VAL A 12 18.04 5.81 -2.27
CA VAL A 12 19.09 4.80 -2.17
C VAL A 12 18.51 3.44 -2.60
N GLU A 13 19.23 2.71 -3.43
CA GLU A 13 18.80 1.41 -3.91
C GLU A 13 19.07 0.34 -2.85
N TRP A 14 18.06 -0.45 -2.52
CA TRP A 14 18.19 -1.60 -1.63
C TRP A 14 18.14 -2.88 -2.46
N PHE A 15 19.24 -3.62 -2.49
CA PHE A 15 19.29 -4.92 -3.17
C PHE A 15 19.34 -6.04 -2.15
N TYR A 16 18.52 -7.06 -2.38
CA TYR A 16 18.38 -8.23 -1.51
C TYR A 16 18.94 -9.49 -2.16
N PHE A 17 19.51 -10.39 -1.37
CA PHE A 17 20.20 -11.57 -1.88
C PHE A 17 20.00 -12.77 -0.94
N ASP A 18 20.02 -13.98 -1.49
CA ASP A 18 20.00 -15.22 -0.71
C ASP A 18 21.41 -15.69 -0.28
N GLU A 19 22.44 -15.15 -0.92
CA GLU A 19 23.86 -15.38 -0.64
C GLU A 19 24.67 -14.09 -0.84
N GLU A 20 25.90 -14.06 -0.31
CA GLU A 20 26.82 -12.95 -0.58
C GLU A 20 27.26 -12.95 -2.05
N ILE A 21 27.41 -11.76 -2.63
CA ILE A 21 27.89 -11.59 -3.99
C ILE A 21 29.21 -10.82 -3.97
N GLU A 22 30.25 -11.45 -4.51
CA GLU A 22 31.55 -10.83 -4.64
C GLU A 22 31.49 -9.62 -5.58
N GLY A 23 32.10 -8.51 -5.17
CA GLY A 23 32.19 -7.29 -5.99
C GLY A 23 31.06 -6.26 -5.80
N ILE A 24 30.02 -6.57 -5.01
CA ILE A 24 28.92 -5.62 -4.71
C ILE A 24 29.24 -4.69 -3.52
N GLY A 25 30.27 -5.02 -2.74
CA GLY A 25 30.68 -4.28 -1.54
C GLY A 25 30.19 -4.96 -0.26
N ALA A 26 30.10 -4.20 0.82
CA ALA A 26 29.64 -4.74 2.10
C ALA A 26 28.15 -5.09 2.03
N MET A 27 27.82 -6.27 2.55
CA MET A 27 26.46 -6.79 2.66
C MET A 27 26.15 -7.04 4.14
N GLU A 28 24.92 -6.75 4.54
CA GLU A 28 24.42 -6.95 5.90
C GLU A 28 23.42 -8.10 5.93
N GLU A 29 23.33 -8.82 7.04
CA GLU A 29 22.31 -9.87 7.20
C GLU A 29 20.93 -9.24 7.38
N THR A 30 19.92 -9.76 6.67
CA THR A 30 18.54 -9.28 6.84
C THR A 30 17.98 -9.57 8.23
N ALA A 31 18.51 -10.58 8.92
CA ALA A 31 18.13 -10.94 10.29
C ALA A 31 18.49 -9.86 11.33
N SER A 32 19.42 -8.95 11.01
CA SER A 32 19.75 -7.83 11.90
C SER A 32 18.82 -6.63 11.74
N LEU A 33 17.94 -6.62 10.74
CA LEU A 33 16.98 -5.53 10.50
C LEU A 33 15.72 -5.72 11.37
N ASP A 34 15.41 -4.72 12.18
CA ASP A 34 14.04 -4.52 12.65
C ASP A 34 13.25 -3.84 11.53
N TYR A 35 12.60 -4.61 10.65
CA TYR A 35 11.89 -4.09 9.48
C TYR A 35 10.83 -3.02 9.78
N LEU A 36 10.24 -3.03 10.98
CA LEU A 36 9.26 -2.02 11.36
C LEU A 36 9.92 -0.70 11.75
N ARG A 37 11.16 -0.76 12.26
CA ARG A 37 11.90 0.38 12.78
C ARG A 37 12.93 0.94 11.79
N ASP A 38 13.66 0.05 11.13
CA ASP A 38 14.90 0.37 10.41
C ASP A 38 14.70 0.54 8.90
N VAL A 39 13.57 0.06 8.36
CA VAL A 39 13.24 0.17 6.93
C VAL A 39 12.10 1.17 6.74
N PRO A 40 12.36 2.35 6.12
CA PRO A 40 11.34 3.37 5.90
C PRO A 40 10.16 2.81 5.09
N LEU A 41 8.94 3.24 5.42
CA LEU A 41 7.74 2.74 4.76
C LEU A 41 7.75 2.92 3.24
N ASP A 42 8.32 4.02 2.75
CA ASP A 42 8.47 4.25 1.31
C ASP A 42 9.33 3.16 0.65
N ILE A 43 10.48 2.79 1.23
CA ILE A 43 11.29 1.64 0.79
C ILE A 43 10.47 0.36 0.84
N ARG A 44 9.73 0.15 1.93
CA ARG A 44 8.89 -1.04 2.07
C ARG A 44 7.86 -1.13 0.95
N THR A 45 7.29 0.00 0.54
CA THR A 45 6.34 0.09 -0.58
C THR A 45 7.00 -0.14 -1.92
N SER A 46 8.13 0.50 -2.19
CA SER A 46 8.86 0.35 -3.46
C SER A 46 9.28 -1.09 -3.74
N TYR A 47 9.76 -1.79 -2.71
CA TYR A 47 10.30 -3.15 -2.83
C TYR A 47 9.31 -4.23 -2.36
N CYS A 48 8.09 -3.84 -1.99
CA CYS A 48 7.08 -4.72 -1.37
C CYS A 48 7.68 -5.58 -0.24
N THR A 49 8.44 -4.96 0.67
CA THR A 49 9.29 -5.71 1.62
C THR A 49 8.51 -6.48 2.68
N TRP A 50 7.22 -6.17 2.87
CA TRP A 50 6.32 -6.99 3.70
C TRP A 50 6.08 -8.40 3.12
N ALA A 51 6.49 -8.63 1.87
CA ALA A 51 6.49 -9.93 1.23
C ALA A 51 7.90 -10.52 1.12
N ILE A 52 8.91 -10.03 1.87
CA ILE A 52 10.28 -10.56 1.86
C ILE A 52 10.24 -12.07 2.07
N SER A 53 10.68 -12.78 1.05
CA SER A 53 10.91 -14.21 1.08
C SER A 53 11.88 -14.49 2.21
N GLU A 54 11.61 -15.49 3.04
CA GLU A 54 12.53 -15.98 4.06
C GLU A 54 13.90 -16.36 3.45
N ARG A 55 13.97 -16.50 2.13
CA ARG A 55 15.20 -16.72 1.38
C ARG A 55 16.12 -15.50 1.28
N ALA A 56 15.64 -14.26 1.43
CA ALA A 56 16.51 -13.08 1.36
C ALA A 56 17.30 -12.96 2.68
N ARG A 57 18.55 -13.40 2.66
CA ARG A 57 19.44 -13.48 3.83
C ARG A 57 20.35 -12.29 3.98
N PHE A 58 20.62 -11.59 2.88
CA PHE A 58 21.51 -10.44 2.84
C PHE A 58 20.85 -9.27 2.13
N PHE A 59 21.29 -8.07 2.45
CA PHE A 59 20.97 -6.87 1.69
C PHE A 59 22.17 -5.93 1.63
N THR A 60 22.16 -5.05 0.63
CA THR A 60 23.09 -3.91 0.56
C THR A 60 22.32 -2.66 0.19
N LYS A 61 22.87 -1.51 0.60
CA LYS A 61 22.37 -0.19 0.24
C LYS A 61 23.37 0.44 -0.71
N MET A 62 22.90 0.94 -1.83
CA MET A 62 23.77 1.47 -2.88
C MET A 62 23.24 2.80 -3.40
N GLU A 63 24.12 3.79 -3.46
CA GLU A 63 23.79 5.06 -4.11
C GLU A 63 23.52 4.85 -5.61
N PRO A 64 22.55 5.54 -6.22
CA PRO A 64 22.19 5.34 -7.62
C PRO A 64 23.36 5.48 -8.60
N GLU A 65 24.28 6.42 -8.35
CA GLU A 65 25.49 6.64 -9.14
C GLU A 65 26.47 5.46 -9.02
N SER A 66 26.56 4.87 -7.82
CA SER A 66 27.40 3.69 -7.58
C SER A 66 26.86 2.49 -8.35
N PHE A 67 25.54 2.29 -8.36
CA PHE A 67 24.90 1.27 -9.18
C PHE A 67 25.14 1.52 -10.67
N ALA A 68 25.00 2.76 -11.14
CA ALA A 68 25.14 3.09 -12.55
C ALA A 68 26.54 2.82 -13.13
N VAL A 69 27.60 2.89 -12.32
CA VAL A 69 28.98 2.61 -12.77
C VAL A 69 29.41 1.16 -12.58
N LEU A 70 28.58 0.30 -12.00
CA LEU A 70 28.88 -1.14 -11.91
C LEU A 70 29.08 -1.76 -13.31
N GLN A 71 29.95 -2.76 -13.35
CA GLN A 71 30.10 -3.64 -14.50
C GLN A 71 28.76 -4.30 -14.84
N GLN A 72 28.50 -4.52 -16.14
CA GLN A 72 27.21 -5.05 -16.59
C GLN A 72 26.95 -6.44 -16.01
N GLU A 73 28.00 -7.25 -15.85
CA GLU A 73 27.93 -8.58 -15.27
C GLU A 73 27.40 -8.54 -13.82
N LEU A 74 27.82 -7.56 -13.01
CA LEU A 74 27.33 -7.39 -11.65
C LEU A 74 25.89 -6.86 -11.64
N LYS A 75 25.55 -5.92 -12.53
CA LYS A 75 24.16 -5.45 -12.68
C LYS A 75 23.23 -6.61 -13.03
N ASP A 76 23.63 -7.46 -13.96
CA ASP A 76 22.85 -8.63 -14.36
C ASP A 76 22.66 -9.61 -13.19
N GLN A 77 23.70 -9.85 -12.39
CA GLN A 77 23.59 -10.67 -11.18
C GLN A 77 22.60 -10.06 -10.17
N ILE A 78 22.68 -8.75 -9.94
CA ILE A 78 21.75 -8.03 -9.05
C ILE A 78 20.30 -8.19 -9.54
N LEU A 79 20.04 -7.91 -10.82
CA LEU A 79 18.70 -7.95 -11.41
C LEU A 79 18.12 -9.36 -11.39
N LYS A 80 18.92 -10.39 -11.68
CA LYS A 80 18.50 -11.80 -11.58
C LYS A 80 18.08 -12.14 -10.16
N LYS A 81 18.89 -11.79 -9.16
CA LYS A 81 18.56 -12.08 -7.75
C LYS A 81 17.35 -11.28 -7.27
N GLN A 82 17.20 -10.02 -7.67
CA GLN A 82 16.01 -9.23 -7.36
C GLN A 82 14.76 -9.87 -7.96
N TRP A 83 14.82 -10.31 -9.22
CA TRP A 83 13.71 -11.00 -9.89
C TRP A 83 13.33 -12.31 -9.18
N GLU A 84 14.32 -13.17 -8.91
CA GLU A 84 14.11 -14.46 -8.23
C GLU A 84 13.48 -14.31 -6.83
N LEU A 85 13.86 -13.25 -6.11
CA LEU A 85 13.32 -12.95 -4.79
C LEU A 85 11.99 -12.19 -4.84
N GLY A 86 11.52 -11.79 -6.02
CA GLY A 86 10.34 -10.94 -6.21
C GLY A 86 10.49 -9.58 -5.54
N ARG A 87 11.68 -8.96 -5.68
CA ARG A 87 12.05 -7.68 -5.06
C ARG A 87 12.41 -6.64 -6.09
N GLY A 88 12.35 -5.39 -5.65
CA GLY A 88 12.75 -4.24 -6.46
C GLY A 88 11.70 -3.82 -7.45
N LEU A 89 11.99 -2.69 -8.08
CA LEU A 89 11.25 -2.18 -9.21
C LEU A 89 11.76 -2.83 -10.50
N VAL A 90 11.82 -4.17 -10.51
CA VAL A 90 12.24 -4.97 -11.67
C VAL A 90 11.00 -5.40 -12.44
N PHE A 91 10.97 -5.06 -13.72
CA PHE A 91 9.82 -5.31 -14.59
C PHE A 91 10.28 -6.04 -15.85
N LYS A 92 9.35 -6.79 -16.46
CA LYS A 92 9.57 -7.26 -17.83
C LYS A 92 9.69 -6.06 -18.76
N LYS A 93 10.62 -6.12 -19.71
CA LYS A 93 10.91 -5.01 -20.63
C LYS A 93 9.65 -4.48 -21.31
N ASP A 94 8.87 -5.37 -21.92
CA ASP A 94 7.69 -4.98 -22.71
C ASP A 94 6.57 -4.40 -21.83
N GLU A 95 6.37 -4.93 -20.63
CA GLU A 95 5.43 -4.40 -19.64
C GLU A 95 5.83 -2.99 -19.18
N LEU A 96 7.12 -2.79 -18.89
CA LEU A 96 7.63 -1.49 -18.49
C LEU A 96 7.46 -0.45 -19.62
N TYR A 97 7.72 -0.85 -20.86
CA TYR A 97 7.55 -0.01 -22.04
C TYR A 97 6.08 0.39 -22.24
N GLU A 98 5.17 -0.57 -22.13
CA GLU A 98 3.72 -0.33 -22.17
C GLU A 98 3.31 0.67 -21.08
N TRP A 99 3.74 0.45 -19.83
CA TRP A 99 3.34 1.31 -18.71
C TRP A 99 3.89 2.73 -18.81
N LEU A 100 5.12 2.88 -19.31
CA LEU A 100 5.74 4.17 -19.57
C LEU A 100 5.18 4.86 -20.82
N GLY A 101 4.54 4.10 -21.73
CA GLY A 101 4.12 4.59 -23.04
C GLY A 101 5.31 4.98 -23.92
N THR A 102 6.38 4.17 -23.90
CA THR A 102 7.61 4.36 -24.69
C THR A 102 7.99 3.08 -25.41
N GLU A 103 8.67 3.19 -26.55
CA GLU A 103 9.15 2.04 -27.32
C GLU A 103 10.62 1.70 -27.00
N ARG A 104 11.33 2.59 -26.30
CA ARG A 104 12.75 2.43 -25.97
C ARG A 104 13.10 3.14 -24.67
N LEU A 105 14.03 2.54 -23.93
CA LEU A 105 14.76 3.16 -22.84
C LEU A 105 16.25 3.12 -23.12
N ASP A 106 16.99 4.10 -22.61
CA ASP A 106 18.46 4.11 -22.64
C ASP A 106 19.00 3.49 -21.35
N THR A 107 18.77 2.19 -21.20
CA THR A 107 19.21 1.38 -20.06
C THR A 107 19.55 -0.01 -20.55
N PRO A 108 20.58 -0.67 -19.99
CA PRO A 108 20.83 -2.07 -20.28
C PRO A 108 19.65 -2.93 -19.84
N VAL A 109 19.46 -4.03 -20.56
CA VAL A 109 18.47 -5.08 -20.29
C VAL A 109 19.21 -6.30 -19.77
N THR A 110 18.69 -6.92 -18.72
CA THR A 110 19.20 -8.20 -18.23
C THR A 110 18.33 -9.33 -18.79
N ILE A 111 18.98 -10.35 -19.35
CA ILE A 111 18.31 -11.57 -19.84
C ILE A 111 18.37 -12.62 -18.73
N LEU A 112 17.19 -13.05 -18.28
CA LEU A 112 17.04 -14.11 -17.30
C LEU A 112 17.31 -15.48 -17.92
N ASP A 113 17.52 -16.50 -17.08
CA ASP A 113 17.75 -17.86 -17.54
C ASP A 113 16.51 -18.46 -18.25
N SER A 114 15.32 -17.90 -18.01
CA SER A 114 14.08 -18.21 -18.74
C SER A 114 14.06 -17.63 -20.17
N GLY A 115 15.01 -16.76 -20.52
CA GLY A 115 15.02 -15.97 -21.75
C GLY A 115 14.21 -14.68 -21.66
N GLU A 116 13.56 -14.39 -20.54
CA GLU A 116 12.83 -13.14 -20.34
C GLU A 116 13.78 -11.95 -20.15
N GLU A 117 13.43 -10.84 -20.76
CA GLU A 117 14.15 -9.57 -20.66
C GLU A 117 13.56 -8.71 -19.54
N VAL A 118 14.40 -8.31 -18.60
CA VAL A 118 13.99 -7.47 -17.45
C VAL A 118 14.83 -6.20 -17.33
N ILE A 119 14.20 -5.17 -16.77
CA ILE A 119 14.80 -3.86 -16.50
C ILE A 119 14.50 -3.48 -15.06
N LEU A 120 15.52 -2.95 -14.37
CA LEU A 120 15.36 -2.28 -13.08
C LEU A 120 15.02 -0.81 -13.31
N LEU A 121 13.87 -0.36 -12.78
CA LEU A 121 13.53 1.06 -12.71
C LEU A 121 14.20 1.70 -11.49
N HIS A 122 15.51 1.96 -11.61
CA HIS A 122 16.31 2.63 -10.58
C HIS A 122 16.19 4.16 -10.67
N ARG A 123 16.65 4.88 -9.63
CA ARG A 123 16.52 6.34 -9.49
C ARG A 123 17.00 7.15 -10.71
N LEU A 124 18.21 6.91 -11.20
CA LEU A 124 18.74 7.68 -12.35
C LEU A 124 17.95 7.42 -13.64
N LEU A 125 17.50 6.18 -13.89
CA LEU A 125 16.61 5.89 -15.01
C LEU A 125 15.31 6.66 -14.83
N TRP A 126 14.69 6.58 -13.65
CA TRP A 126 13.46 7.30 -13.33
C TRP A 126 13.55 8.79 -13.61
N GLU A 127 14.62 9.43 -13.14
CA GLU A 127 14.83 10.88 -13.30
C GLU A 127 15.10 11.31 -14.74
N SER A 128 15.67 10.44 -15.56
CA SER A 128 15.87 10.70 -16.99
C SER A 128 14.57 10.61 -17.82
N LEU A 129 13.53 9.98 -17.28
CA LEU A 129 12.25 9.83 -17.98
C LEU A 129 11.51 11.17 -18.13
N PRO A 130 10.87 11.43 -19.29
CA PRO A 130 9.94 12.54 -19.44
C PRO A 130 8.81 12.47 -18.40
N LYS A 131 8.34 13.63 -17.92
CA LYS A 131 7.25 13.69 -16.91
C LYS A 131 5.97 12.97 -17.35
N ARG A 132 5.68 12.93 -18.66
CA ARG A 132 4.57 12.15 -19.21
C ARG A 132 4.74 10.64 -18.99
N ALA A 133 5.95 10.11 -19.18
CA ALA A 133 6.23 8.70 -18.96
C ALA A 133 6.18 8.34 -17.47
N GLN A 134 6.78 9.17 -16.61
CA GLN A 134 6.65 9.03 -15.15
C GLN A 134 5.17 8.99 -14.71
N HIS A 135 4.35 9.91 -15.25
CA HIS A 135 2.93 9.96 -14.94
C HIS A 135 2.17 8.71 -15.44
N SER A 136 2.46 8.25 -16.66
CA SER A 136 1.88 7.03 -17.22
C SER A 136 2.21 5.82 -16.37
N PHE A 137 3.49 5.67 -16.00
CA PHE A 137 3.93 4.58 -15.13
C PHE A 137 3.23 4.61 -13.78
N LEU A 138 3.14 5.76 -13.11
CA LEU A 138 2.44 5.87 -11.82
C LEU A 138 0.96 5.51 -11.90
N LEU A 139 0.27 5.85 -12.99
CA LEU A 139 -1.13 5.47 -13.19
C LEU A 139 -1.28 3.95 -13.35
N ASN A 140 -0.46 3.32 -14.19
CA ASN A 140 -0.49 1.88 -14.43
C ASN A 140 -0.07 1.11 -13.17
N TYR A 141 1.00 1.53 -12.52
CA TYR A 141 1.46 0.95 -11.26
C TYR A 141 0.39 1.06 -10.19
N CYS A 142 -0.23 2.24 -10.03
CA CYS A 142 -1.33 2.46 -9.09
C CYS A 142 -2.51 1.51 -9.35
N ALA A 143 -2.87 1.27 -10.61
CA ALA A 143 -3.98 0.39 -10.97
C ALA A 143 -3.79 -1.06 -10.46
N MET A 144 -2.54 -1.54 -10.32
CA MET A 144 -2.26 -2.86 -9.75
C MET A 144 -2.66 -2.99 -8.27
N TRP A 145 -2.69 -1.88 -7.54
CA TRP A 145 -3.02 -1.86 -6.10
C TRP A 145 -4.52 -1.77 -5.84
N ILE A 146 -5.32 -1.50 -6.87
CA ILE A 146 -6.76 -1.29 -6.77
C ILE A 146 -7.46 -2.55 -7.28
N LYS A 147 -7.83 -3.43 -6.34
CA LYS A 147 -8.59 -4.66 -6.66
C LYS A 147 -10.08 -4.35 -6.83
N ASP A 148 -10.60 -3.47 -5.99
CA ASP A 148 -12.02 -3.14 -5.91
C ASP A 148 -12.29 -1.75 -6.48
N ARG A 149 -13.39 -1.61 -7.22
CA ARG A 149 -13.83 -0.32 -7.76
C ARG A 149 -14.82 0.32 -6.79
N SER A 150 -14.63 1.62 -6.53
CA SER A 150 -15.59 2.36 -5.74
C SER A 150 -16.99 2.29 -6.34
N ARG A 151 -17.98 2.04 -5.48
CA ARG A 151 -19.40 1.97 -5.87
C ARG A 151 -20.02 3.34 -6.09
N LYS A 152 -19.36 4.43 -5.65
CA LYS A 152 -19.86 5.81 -5.81
C LYS A 152 -20.23 6.13 -7.26
N ALA A 153 -19.41 5.70 -8.24
CA ALA A 153 -19.64 5.96 -9.66
C ALA A 153 -20.90 5.27 -10.23
N THR A 154 -21.43 4.26 -9.53
CA THR A 154 -22.61 3.49 -9.92
C THR A 154 -23.87 3.84 -9.10
N MET A 155 -23.74 4.74 -8.12
CA MET A 155 -24.86 5.16 -7.25
C MET A 155 -25.64 6.33 -7.85
N SER A 156 -26.88 6.50 -7.41
CA SER A 156 -27.67 7.70 -7.73
C SER A 156 -27.07 8.94 -7.06
N GLU A 157 -27.35 10.12 -7.60
CA GLU A 157 -26.95 11.37 -6.95
C GLU A 157 -27.64 11.54 -5.58
N GLU A 158 -28.88 11.06 -5.42
CA GLU A 158 -29.59 11.12 -4.15
C GLU A 158 -28.88 10.30 -3.06
N ASP A 159 -28.48 9.06 -3.35
CA ASP A 159 -27.82 8.17 -2.39
C ASP A 159 -26.46 8.73 -1.95
N VAL A 160 -25.68 9.24 -2.91
CA VAL A 160 -24.39 9.88 -2.64
C VAL A 160 -24.57 11.13 -1.77
N ASN A 161 -25.60 11.94 -2.05
CA ASN A 161 -25.90 13.12 -1.27
C ASN A 161 -26.34 12.76 0.16
N GLU A 162 -27.13 11.71 0.35
CA GLU A 162 -27.54 11.25 1.69
C GLU A 162 -26.32 10.84 2.52
N ILE A 163 -25.40 10.08 1.93
CA ILE A 163 -24.14 9.68 2.59
C ILE A 163 -23.34 10.91 3.01
N PHE A 164 -23.15 11.89 2.12
CA PHE A 164 -22.37 13.08 2.44
C PHE A 164 -23.07 14.07 3.37
N LEU A 165 -24.40 14.07 3.43
CA LEU A 165 -25.14 14.82 4.45
C LEU A 165 -24.92 14.21 5.84
N ALA A 166 -24.87 12.88 5.93
CA ALA A 166 -24.60 12.18 7.18
C ALA A 166 -23.11 12.22 7.59
N THR A 167 -22.19 12.36 6.63
CA THR A 167 -20.73 12.32 6.86
C THR A 167 -19.97 13.41 6.08
N PRO A 168 -20.28 14.70 6.31
CA PRO A 168 -19.73 15.79 5.51
C PRO A 168 -18.20 15.88 5.54
N HIS A 169 -17.58 15.49 6.66
CA HIS A 169 -16.12 15.48 6.83
C HIS A 169 -15.38 14.45 5.96
N LEU A 170 -16.09 13.45 5.43
CA LEU A 170 -15.53 12.40 4.58
C LEU A 170 -15.63 12.71 3.08
N ARG A 171 -16.33 13.78 2.69
CA ARG A 171 -16.62 14.10 1.29
C ARG A 171 -15.35 14.16 0.42
N ASP A 172 -14.29 14.79 0.93
CA ASP A 172 -13.03 14.95 0.20
C ASP A 172 -12.13 13.71 0.26
N MET A 173 -12.50 12.71 1.07
CA MET A 173 -11.72 11.49 1.24
C MET A 173 -12.26 10.37 0.36
N ILE A 174 -13.57 10.26 0.19
CA ILE A 174 -14.18 9.20 -0.63
C ILE A 174 -13.74 9.37 -2.10
N ASP A 175 -13.07 8.32 -2.61
CA ASP A 175 -12.44 8.22 -3.92
C ASP A 175 -11.22 9.14 -4.10
N ALA A 176 -10.61 9.53 -2.99
CA ALA A 176 -9.32 10.21 -2.98
C ALA A 176 -8.20 9.25 -2.61
N PHE A 177 -6.99 9.62 -3.01
CA PHE A 177 -5.79 8.93 -2.60
C PHE A 177 -5.02 9.77 -1.58
N PRO A 178 -4.35 9.14 -0.60
CA PRO A 178 -3.39 9.85 0.24
C PRO A 178 -2.19 10.37 -0.57
N LEU A 179 -1.53 11.39 -0.03
CA LEU A 179 -0.36 12.00 -0.69
C LEU A 179 0.93 11.20 -0.51
N GLU A 180 0.97 10.33 0.50
CA GLU A 180 2.14 9.56 0.95
C GLU A 180 1.72 8.19 1.52
N ASN A 181 2.70 7.30 1.71
CA ASN A 181 2.48 6.03 2.43
C ASN A 181 2.34 6.29 3.93
N GLY A 182 1.61 5.43 4.63
CA GLY A 182 1.40 5.54 6.08
C GLY A 182 -0.07 5.54 6.47
N PRO A 183 -0.89 6.46 5.92
CA PRO A 183 -2.34 6.44 6.08
C PRO A 183 -2.88 5.03 5.93
N ASN A 184 -3.56 4.49 6.96
CA ASN A 184 -4.06 3.11 6.96
C ASN A 184 -5.56 3.02 7.26
N CYS A 185 -6.10 1.80 7.23
CA CYS A 185 -7.52 1.55 7.47
C CYS A 185 -8.00 2.02 8.86
N LEU A 186 -7.18 1.79 9.90
CA LEU A 186 -7.50 2.19 11.27
C LEU A 186 -7.61 3.71 11.39
N ALA A 187 -6.67 4.43 10.80
CA ALA A 187 -6.66 5.89 10.78
C ALA A 187 -7.82 6.49 9.96
N ALA A 188 -8.18 5.83 8.85
CA ALA A 188 -9.35 6.19 8.04
C ALA A 188 -10.65 6.05 8.85
N VAL A 189 -10.82 4.95 9.57
CA VAL A 189 -11.99 4.72 10.41
C VAL A 189 -12.02 5.63 11.63
N ALA A 190 -10.87 5.87 12.28
CA ALA A 190 -10.76 6.85 13.36
C ALA A 190 -11.18 8.26 12.90
N THR A 191 -10.80 8.66 11.69
CA THR A 191 -11.26 9.91 11.06
C THR A 191 -12.79 9.91 10.87
N ALA A 192 -13.34 8.80 10.35
CA ALA A 192 -14.77 8.67 10.08
C ALA A 192 -15.63 8.78 11.33
N LEU A 193 -15.27 8.08 12.41
CA LEU A 193 -16.08 8.04 13.64
C LEU A 193 -15.90 9.27 14.55
N SER A 194 -14.71 9.89 14.58
CA SER A 194 -14.44 11.05 15.46
C SER A 194 -14.66 12.40 14.78
N GLY A 195 -14.67 12.44 13.45
CA GLY A 195 -14.66 13.68 12.69
C GLY A 195 -13.31 14.41 12.70
N ASN A 196 -12.31 13.91 13.43
CA ASN A 196 -10.98 14.51 13.45
C ASN A 196 -10.19 14.15 12.19
N ARG A 197 -10.08 15.11 11.27
CA ARG A 197 -9.40 14.94 9.98
C ARG A 197 -7.89 14.78 10.09
N THR A 198 -7.26 15.06 11.23
CA THR A 198 -5.80 14.87 11.36
C THR A 198 -5.41 13.41 11.38
N TYR A 199 -6.32 12.50 11.78
CA TYR A 199 -6.02 11.08 11.81
C TYR A 199 -5.80 10.49 10.42
N LYS A 200 -6.43 11.03 9.37
CA LYS A 200 -6.38 10.42 8.04
C LYS A 200 -4.96 10.29 7.48
N ASP A 201 -4.04 11.15 7.92
CA ASP A 201 -2.67 11.20 7.42
C ASP A 201 -1.71 10.30 8.24
N GLN A 202 -2.22 9.55 9.23
CA GLN A 202 -1.40 8.79 10.18
C GLN A 202 -1.32 7.30 9.84
N TRP A 203 -0.18 6.70 10.18
CA TRP A 203 -0.11 5.28 10.43
C TRP A 203 -0.56 5.00 11.86
N MET A 204 -1.82 4.59 12.02
CA MET A 204 -2.40 4.31 13.34
C MET A 204 -2.20 2.86 13.75
N MET A 205 -1.81 2.64 15.00
CA MET A 205 -1.61 1.30 15.57
C MET A 205 -2.90 0.76 16.21
N SER A 206 -3.02 -0.57 16.32
CA SER A 206 -4.18 -1.24 16.93
C SER A 206 -4.57 -0.66 18.29
N VAL A 207 -3.60 -0.52 19.21
CA VAL A 207 -3.86 -0.01 20.57
C VAL A 207 -4.41 1.42 20.56
N GLU A 208 -3.85 2.29 19.72
CA GLU A 208 -4.29 3.67 19.55
C GLU A 208 -5.72 3.72 18.99
N PHE A 209 -5.97 2.98 17.92
CA PHE A 209 -7.29 2.88 17.29
C PHE A 209 -8.36 2.40 18.28
N MET A 210 -8.06 1.35 19.04
CA MET A 210 -8.99 0.83 20.04
C MET A 210 -9.28 1.83 21.16
N GLY A 211 -8.29 2.62 21.57
CA GLY A 211 -8.47 3.74 22.50
C GLY A 211 -9.43 4.80 21.96
N ILE A 212 -9.26 5.20 20.70
CA ILE A 212 -10.15 6.16 20.02
C ILE A 212 -11.58 5.60 19.93
N LEU A 213 -11.72 4.36 19.46
CA LEU A 213 -13.01 3.68 19.33
C LEU A 213 -13.77 3.66 20.66
N HIS A 214 -13.08 3.29 21.74
CA HIS A 214 -13.63 3.29 23.09
C HIS A 214 -14.05 4.69 23.57
N ASN A 215 -13.17 5.68 23.41
CA ASN A 215 -13.43 7.07 23.83
C ASN A 215 -14.61 7.70 23.09
N GLU A 216 -14.85 7.25 21.86
CA GLU A 216 -16.00 7.65 21.05
C GLU A 216 -17.30 6.91 21.40
N GLY A 217 -17.27 6.08 22.45
CA GLY A 217 -18.46 5.42 23.02
C GLY A 217 -18.92 4.19 22.25
N TYR A 218 -18.02 3.60 21.45
CA TYR A 218 -18.31 2.36 20.72
C TYR A 218 -18.09 1.13 21.60
N HIS A 219 -18.97 0.15 21.44
CA HIS A 219 -18.89 -1.14 22.11
C HIS A 219 -19.19 -2.26 21.12
N SER A 220 -18.60 -3.43 21.33
CA SER A 220 -18.89 -4.62 20.54
C SER A 220 -20.37 -5.03 20.68
N THR A 221 -20.95 -5.57 19.63
CA THR A 221 -22.32 -6.09 19.62
C THR A 221 -22.38 -7.48 19.01
N ASP A 222 -23.32 -8.31 19.47
CA ASP A 222 -23.61 -9.63 18.89
C ASP A 222 -24.43 -9.55 17.59
N SER A 223 -24.81 -8.33 17.16
CA SER A 223 -25.49 -8.10 15.89
C SER A 223 -24.64 -8.57 14.72
N LYS A 224 -25.21 -9.36 13.83
CA LYS A 224 -24.58 -9.78 12.56
C LYS A 224 -24.90 -8.86 11.38
N HIS A 225 -25.78 -7.88 11.60
CA HIS A 225 -26.25 -6.96 10.56
C HIS A 225 -25.63 -5.57 10.80
N PRO A 226 -24.69 -5.14 9.94
CA PRO A 226 -24.14 -3.79 9.95
C PRO A 226 -25.24 -2.74 9.75
N ARG A 227 -25.11 -1.61 10.41
CA ARG A 227 -25.99 -0.44 10.27
C ARG A 227 -25.16 0.82 10.17
N ARG A 228 -25.75 1.88 9.61
CA ARG A 228 -25.09 3.20 9.52
C ARG A 228 -24.49 3.59 10.88
N GLY A 229 -23.23 4.01 10.84
CA GLY A 229 -22.46 4.45 12.00
C GLY A 229 -21.73 3.32 12.73
N ASP A 230 -21.94 2.06 12.38
CA ASP A 230 -21.17 0.95 12.91
C ASP A 230 -19.73 0.97 12.40
N VAL A 231 -18.86 0.30 13.14
CA VAL A 231 -17.48 0.04 12.76
C VAL A 231 -17.28 -1.47 12.71
N LEU A 232 -16.82 -1.97 11.57
CA LEU A 232 -16.40 -3.35 11.41
C LEU A 232 -14.91 -3.41 11.73
N VAL A 233 -14.48 -4.31 12.61
CA VAL A 233 -13.07 -4.49 12.96
C VAL A 233 -12.69 -5.96 12.84
N TRP A 234 -11.62 -6.25 12.11
CA TRP A 234 -11.05 -7.58 11.98
C TRP A 234 -9.86 -7.73 12.90
N TYR A 235 -9.89 -8.80 13.69
CA TYR A 235 -8.84 -9.16 14.63
C TYR A 235 -8.15 -10.44 14.22
N THR A 236 -6.85 -10.49 14.43
CA THR A 236 -6.09 -11.73 14.51
C THR A 236 -6.42 -12.49 15.80
N GLN A 237 -5.95 -13.74 15.90
CA GLN A 237 -6.19 -14.61 17.06
C GLN A 237 -5.68 -14.03 18.40
N ASP A 238 -4.61 -13.25 18.37
CA ASP A 238 -4.03 -12.50 19.51
C ASP A 238 -4.79 -11.21 19.85
N ARG A 239 -5.93 -10.96 19.19
CA ARG A 239 -6.78 -9.76 19.36
C ARG A 239 -6.14 -8.45 18.93
N THR A 240 -5.20 -8.50 17.98
CA THR A 240 -4.68 -7.31 17.32
C THR A 240 -5.62 -6.88 16.18
N ALA A 241 -6.09 -5.63 16.19
CA ALA A 241 -6.90 -5.09 15.10
C ALA A 241 -6.00 -4.87 13.87
N VAL A 242 -6.30 -5.59 12.79
CA VAL A 242 -5.51 -5.54 11.54
C VAL A 242 -6.24 -4.86 10.39
N HIS A 243 -7.57 -4.76 10.48
CA HIS A 243 -8.38 -4.01 9.53
C HIS A 243 -9.62 -3.41 10.20
N ALA A 244 -10.12 -2.30 9.63
CA ALA A 244 -11.40 -1.73 10.02
C ALA A 244 -12.07 -1.02 8.84
N ALA A 245 -13.41 -0.98 8.87
CA ALA A 245 -14.23 -0.22 7.93
C ALA A 245 -15.38 0.49 8.67
N TYR A 246 -15.77 1.68 8.19
CA TYR A 246 -16.87 2.47 8.78
C TYR A 246 -18.13 2.36 7.94
N VAL A 247 -19.25 1.96 8.54
CA VAL A 247 -20.50 1.67 7.83
C VAL A 247 -21.26 2.96 7.54
N LEU A 248 -21.32 3.36 6.26
CA LEU A 248 -22.02 4.57 5.81
C LEU A 248 -23.53 4.31 5.65
N THR A 249 -23.87 3.14 5.12
CA THR A 249 -25.24 2.60 5.00
C THR A 249 -25.19 1.09 5.26
N PRO A 250 -26.33 0.39 5.43
CA PRO A 250 -26.32 -1.07 5.53
C PRO A 250 -25.64 -1.80 4.37
N ASP A 251 -25.52 -1.14 3.21
CA ASP A 251 -24.97 -1.72 1.99
C ASP A 251 -23.55 -1.22 1.68
N TYR A 252 -23.13 -0.06 2.22
CA TYR A 252 -21.87 0.59 1.87
C TYR A 252 -21.00 0.98 3.06
N VAL A 253 -19.69 0.84 2.90
CA VAL A 253 -18.68 1.23 3.88
C VAL A 253 -17.67 2.22 3.30
N PHE A 254 -17.15 3.06 4.18
CA PHE A 254 -15.91 3.79 3.97
C PHE A 254 -14.73 2.88 4.35
N ASN A 255 -13.87 2.58 3.38
CA ASN A 255 -12.80 1.62 3.52
C ASN A 255 -11.48 2.10 2.89
N LYS A 256 -10.35 1.58 3.39
CA LYS A 256 -9.05 1.67 2.73
C LYS A 256 -8.31 0.34 2.89
N HIS A 257 -8.02 -0.35 1.79
CA HIS A 257 -7.47 -1.73 1.84
C HIS A 257 -6.02 -1.84 2.33
N GLY A 258 -5.23 -0.78 2.25
CA GLY A 258 -3.81 -0.86 2.61
C GLY A 258 -3.20 0.50 2.93
N GLN A 259 -1.98 0.48 3.46
CA GLN A 259 -1.28 1.66 3.95
C GLN A 259 -0.51 2.44 2.87
N THR A 260 -0.49 1.95 1.63
CA THR A 260 0.27 2.59 0.56
C THR A 260 -0.46 3.82 0.02
N MET A 261 0.29 4.68 -0.65
CA MET A 261 -0.26 5.85 -1.34
C MET A 261 -1.16 5.48 -2.54
N PHE A 262 -1.00 4.25 -3.05
CA PHE A 262 -1.76 3.71 -4.18
C PHE A 262 -3.09 3.07 -3.77
N ASN A 263 -3.33 2.86 -2.46
CA ASN A 263 -4.63 2.41 -1.99
C ASN A 263 -5.51 3.64 -1.71
N PRO A 264 -6.59 3.87 -2.46
CA PRO A 264 -7.49 4.98 -2.18
C PRO A 264 -8.33 4.72 -0.93
N TRP A 265 -8.93 5.78 -0.39
CA TRP A 265 -10.11 5.64 0.44
C TRP A 265 -11.33 5.51 -0.47
N GLN A 266 -12.13 4.47 -0.27
CA GLN A 266 -13.19 4.09 -1.20
C GLN A 266 -14.52 3.91 -0.48
N LEU A 267 -15.59 4.12 -1.24
CA LEU A 267 -16.91 3.64 -0.92
C LEU A 267 -17.09 2.26 -1.55
N LEU A 268 -17.14 1.22 -0.74
CA LEU A 268 -17.28 -0.18 -1.18
C LEU A 268 -18.54 -0.80 -0.60
N SER A 269 -19.01 -1.90 -1.17
CA SER A 269 -20.11 -2.63 -0.53
C SER A 269 -19.64 -3.32 0.75
N VAL A 270 -20.56 -3.46 1.71
CA VAL A 270 -20.33 -4.24 2.93
C VAL A 270 -19.94 -5.69 2.59
N GLU A 271 -20.60 -6.29 1.59
CA GLU A 271 -20.34 -7.67 1.17
C GLU A 271 -18.93 -7.86 0.61
N GLU A 272 -18.47 -6.96 -0.26
CA GLU A 272 -17.11 -7.01 -0.83
C GLU A 272 -16.05 -6.96 0.27
N VAL A 273 -16.20 -6.04 1.23
CA VAL A 273 -15.22 -5.89 2.31
C VAL A 273 -15.25 -7.08 3.27
N LEU A 274 -16.44 -7.61 3.59
CA LEU A 274 -16.55 -8.84 4.37
C LEU A 274 -15.87 -10.01 3.67
N SER A 275 -16.09 -10.18 2.37
CA SER A 275 -15.49 -11.24 1.57
C SER A 275 -13.97 -11.11 1.48
N ALA A 276 -13.46 -9.91 1.18
CA ALA A 276 -12.03 -9.63 1.03
C ALA A 276 -11.20 -9.91 2.30
N TRP A 277 -11.82 -9.75 3.47
CA TRP A 277 -11.19 -9.95 4.78
C TRP A 277 -11.67 -11.21 5.51
N ASN A 278 -12.41 -12.10 4.82
CA ASN A 278 -12.85 -13.38 5.36
C ASN A 278 -11.71 -14.42 5.28
N GLN A 279 -10.72 -14.29 6.16
CA GLN A 279 -9.61 -15.23 6.28
C GLN A 279 -9.80 -16.13 7.51
N PRO A 280 -9.34 -17.40 7.48
CA PRO A 280 -9.53 -18.34 8.59
C PRO A 280 -9.02 -17.84 9.94
N ASP A 281 -7.96 -17.04 9.94
CA ASP A 281 -7.32 -16.53 11.16
C ASP A 281 -7.82 -15.16 11.60
N LEU A 282 -8.83 -14.62 10.92
CA LEU A 282 -9.41 -13.31 11.22
C LEU A 282 -10.85 -13.45 11.72
N VAL A 283 -11.19 -12.65 12.74
CA VAL A 283 -12.54 -12.55 13.28
C VAL A 283 -13.03 -11.11 13.12
N CYS A 284 -14.16 -10.94 12.42
CA CYS A 284 -14.83 -9.65 12.31
C CYS A 284 -15.78 -9.42 13.50
N VAL A 285 -15.65 -8.27 14.14
CA VAL A 285 -16.49 -7.81 15.25
C VAL A 285 -17.11 -6.48 14.88
N ILE A 286 -18.42 -6.36 15.10
CA ILE A 286 -19.14 -5.09 14.90
C ILE A 286 -19.10 -4.28 16.18
N TYR A 287 -18.69 -3.02 16.07
CA TYR A 287 -18.75 -2.02 17.12
C TYR A 287 -19.82 -0.99 16.80
N ARG A 288 -20.61 -0.64 17.82
CA ARG A 288 -21.71 0.33 17.70
C ARG A 288 -21.62 1.35 18.81
N LYS A 289 -21.81 2.62 18.46
CA LYS A 289 -21.92 3.72 19.43
C LYS A 289 -23.21 3.56 20.22
N LYS A 290 -23.15 3.61 21.56
CA LYS A 290 -24.37 3.64 22.37
C LYS A 290 -25.17 4.87 21.99
N SER A 291 -26.46 4.69 21.68
CA SER A 291 -27.37 5.81 21.55
C SER A 291 -27.35 6.60 22.86
N ARG A 292 -27.14 7.92 22.78
CA ARG A 292 -27.49 8.79 23.91
C ARG A 292 -28.98 8.61 24.08
N GLY A 293 -29.39 7.99 25.18
CA GLY A 293 -30.81 7.93 25.55
C GLY A 293 -31.35 9.35 25.52
N THR A 294 -32.29 9.59 24.63
CA THR A 294 -33.15 10.77 24.66
C THR A 294 -34.11 10.65 25.83
#